data_AF-W1XYX0-F1
#
_entry.id   AF-W1XYX0-F1
#
_cell.length_a   1.000
_cell.length_b   1.000
_cell.length_c   1.000
_cell.angle_alpha   90.00
_cell.angle_beta   90.00
_cell.angle_gamma   90.00
#
_symmetry.space_group_name_H-M   'P 1'
#
loop_
_entity.id
_entity.type
_entity.pdbx_description
1 polymer ?
#
loop_
_entity_poly.entity_id
_entity_poly.type
_entity_poly.pdbx_seq_one_letter_code
_entity_poly.pdbx_strand_id
1 'polypeptide(L)'
;DQDTLVNPTNHSYFNLSGDFTQTVDRHVFQLNTEGIYPIAPDGVPAKAPDANRDVVKHIYNGALLKDIFAEEDEQIQLVSGLDHPFALPAGHDNAGFLYDQGSGRFLLFKTEA
;
A
#
# COMPACT_ATOMS: atom_id res chain seq x y z
N ASP A 1 -9.38 -15.34 -31.14
CA ASP A 1 -9.27 -14.02 -30.49
C ASP A 1 -10.60 -13.31 -30.50
N GLN A 2 -10.91 -12.63 -29.41
CA GLN A 2 -12.13 -11.85 -29.16
C GLN A 2 -11.79 -10.76 -28.14
N ASP A 3 -12.52 -9.65 -28.16
CA ASP A 3 -12.38 -8.60 -27.15
C ASP A 3 -12.65 -9.17 -25.75
N THR A 4 -11.75 -8.90 -24.81
CA THR A 4 -11.85 -9.41 -23.43
C THR A 4 -11.13 -8.48 -22.46
N LEU A 5 -11.45 -8.64 -21.17
CA LEU A 5 -10.79 -7.94 -20.07
C LEU A 5 -9.50 -8.66 -19.69
N VAL A 6 -8.45 -7.89 -19.36
CA VAL A 6 -7.16 -8.39 -18.88
C VAL A 6 -6.57 -7.42 -17.87
N ASN A 7 -6.20 -7.92 -16.69
CA ASN A 7 -5.51 -7.15 -15.65
C ASN A 7 -4.74 -8.08 -14.69
N PRO A 8 -3.68 -8.77 -15.15
CA PRO A 8 -2.89 -9.65 -14.29
C PRO A 8 -2.00 -8.86 -13.33
N THR A 9 -1.68 -9.48 -12.20
CA THR A 9 -0.69 -8.97 -11.25
C THR A 9 0.15 -10.12 -10.68
N ASN A 10 1.17 -9.79 -9.91
CA ASN A 10 1.95 -10.75 -9.13
C ASN A 10 1.59 -10.63 -7.64
N HIS A 11 1.34 -11.77 -6.98
CA HIS A 11 0.90 -11.82 -5.59
C HIS A 11 2.02 -12.23 -4.62
N SER A 12 3.21 -11.64 -4.77
CA SER A 12 4.34 -11.90 -3.85
C SER A 12 4.16 -11.21 -2.52
N TYR A 13 4.62 -11.87 -1.45
CA TYR A 13 4.65 -11.32 -0.09
C TYR A 13 6.08 -10.97 0.29
N PHE A 14 6.27 -9.76 0.84
CA PHE A 14 7.59 -9.26 1.23
C PHE A 14 7.69 -9.13 2.74
N ASN A 15 8.78 -9.65 3.30
CA ASN A 15 9.25 -9.36 4.65
C ASN A 15 10.76 -9.19 4.57
N LEU A 16 11.22 -7.94 4.59
CA LEU A 16 12.62 -7.59 4.35
C LEU A 16 13.52 -7.92 5.54
N SER A 17 12.97 -8.25 6.72
CA SER A 17 13.79 -8.76 7.83
C SER A 17 14.51 -10.08 7.45
N GLY A 18 13.89 -10.90 6.59
CA GLY A 18 14.34 -12.25 6.29
C GLY A 18 14.07 -13.28 7.39
N ASP A 19 13.41 -12.86 8.48
CA ASP A 19 12.90 -13.73 9.54
C ASP A 19 11.37 -13.70 9.51
N PHE A 20 10.77 -14.73 8.91
CA PHE A 20 9.32 -14.81 8.72
C PHE A 20 8.54 -15.10 10.01
N THR A 21 9.23 -15.26 11.15
CA THR A 21 8.57 -15.29 12.47
C THR A 21 8.30 -13.88 13.01
N GLN A 22 8.92 -12.85 12.44
CA GLN A 22 8.70 -11.45 12.81
C GLN A 22 7.66 -10.80 11.90
N THR A 23 6.82 -9.94 12.48
CA THR A 23 5.85 -9.12 11.75
C THR A 23 6.56 -8.06 10.90
N VAL A 24 5.83 -7.49 9.93
CA VAL A 24 6.33 -6.41 9.09
C VAL A 24 6.25 -5.03 9.74
N ASP A 25 5.72 -4.94 10.96
CA ASP A 25 5.46 -3.73 11.76
C ASP A 25 6.57 -2.67 11.75
N ARG A 26 7.84 -3.10 11.75
CA ARG A 26 9.00 -2.20 11.76
C ARG A 26 9.44 -1.68 10.39
N HIS A 27 8.80 -2.12 9.31
CA HIS A 27 9.15 -1.64 7.99
C HIS A 27 8.60 -0.24 7.80
N VAL A 28 9.41 0.63 7.20
CA VAL A 28 8.94 1.92 6.69
C VAL A 28 8.33 1.67 5.31
N PHE A 29 7.09 2.05 5.14
CA PHE A 29 6.34 1.94 3.91
C PHE A 29 5.98 3.32 3.38
N GLN A 30 6.15 3.53 2.08
CA GLN A 30 5.84 4.78 1.41
C GLN A 30 5.27 4.50 0.02
N LEU A 31 4.27 5.29 -0.39
CA LEU A 31 3.75 5.30 -1.75
C LEU A 31 3.61 6.73 -2.29
N ASN A 32 4.00 6.93 -3.55
CA ASN A 32 3.63 8.11 -4.31
C ASN A 32 2.21 7.91 -4.83
N THR A 33 1.21 8.32 -4.04
CA THR A 33 -0.20 8.07 -4.33
C THR A 33 -1.01 9.36 -4.41
N GLU A 34 -2.02 9.38 -5.29
CA GLU A 34 -3.06 10.41 -5.35
C GLU A 34 -4.23 10.12 -4.40
N GLY A 35 -4.24 8.97 -3.72
CA GLY A 35 -5.26 8.62 -2.75
C GLY A 35 -5.52 7.12 -2.67
N ILE A 36 -6.18 6.71 -1.59
CA ILE A 36 -6.66 5.34 -1.38
C ILE A 36 -8.05 5.19 -1.98
N TYR A 37 -8.41 4.05 -2.56
CA TYR A 37 -9.80 3.76 -2.89
C TYR A 37 -10.48 3.12 -1.67
N PRO A 38 -11.38 3.83 -0.97
CA PRO A 38 -12.07 3.24 0.16
C PRO A 38 -12.90 2.04 -0.29
N ILE A 39 -12.92 0.96 0.48
CA ILE A 39 -13.68 -0.25 0.21
C ILE A 39 -14.92 -0.31 1.09
N ALA A 40 -15.96 -0.97 0.56
CA ALA A 40 -17.10 -1.42 1.34
C ALA A 40 -16.74 -2.68 2.16
N PRO A 41 -17.59 -3.12 3.12
CA PRO A 41 -17.31 -4.30 3.95
C PRO A 41 -17.14 -5.61 3.18
N ASP A 42 -17.59 -5.68 1.93
CA ASP A 42 -17.40 -6.82 1.02
C ASP A 42 -16.12 -6.71 0.17
N GLY A 43 -15.30 -5.68 0.40
CA GLY A 43 -14.04 -5.42 -0.30
C GLY A 43 -14.19 -4.67 -1.63
N VAL A 44 -15.41 -4.30 -2.04
CA VAL A 44 -15.60 -3.58 -3.30
C VAL A 44 -15.12 -2.13 -3.17
N PRO A 45 -14.17 -1.66 -4.01
CA PRO A 45 -13.66 -0.30 -3.94
C PRO A 45 -14.66 0.72 -4.45
N ALA A 46 -14.61 1.92 -3.88
CA ALA A 46 -15.29 3.10 -4.37
C ALA A 46 -14.77 3.50 -5.76
N LYS A 47 -15.53 4.36 -6.46
CA LYS A 47 -15.19 4.78 -7.82
C LYS A 47 -14.09 5.83 -7.92
N ALA A 48 -13.81 6.53 -6.82
CA ALA A 48 -12.83 7.61 -6.77
C ALA A 48 -11.91 7.43 -5.56
N PRO A 49 -10.62 7.75 -5.70
CA PRO A 49 -9.70 7.74 -4.58
C PRO A 49 -9.98 8.92 -3.64
N ASP A 50 -9.64 8.74 -2.37
CA ASP A 50 -9.70 9.77 -1.32
C ASP A 50 -8.29 10.11 -0.87
N ALA A 51 -7.85 11.33 -1.18
CA ALA A 51 -6.54 11.85 -0.81
C ALA A 51 -6.51 12.53 0.57
N ASN A 52 -7.68 12.82 1.15
CA ASN A 52 -7.78 13.73 2.29
C ASN A 52 -7.58 13.05 3.64
N ARG A 53 -7.64 11.72 3.66
CA ARG A 53 -7.42 10.88 4.85
C ARG A 53 -6.01 11.03 5.38
N ASP A 54 -5.87 11.04 6.70
CA ASP A 54 -4.56 11.22 7.34
C ASP A 54 -3.63 10.02 7.09
N VAL A 55 -4.16 8.80 7.04
CA VAL A 55 -3.39 7.60 6.67
C VAL A 55 -2.72 7.73 5.29
N VAL A 56 -3.38 8.36 4.33
CA VAL A 56 -2.80 8.60 2.99
C VAL A 56 -1.62 9.56 3.09
N LYS A 57 -1.73 10.61 3.90
CA LYS A 57 -0.63 11.56 4.12
C LYS A 57 0.53 10.89 4.86
N HIS A 58 0.26 10.03 5.84
CA HIS A 58 1.30 9.27 6.54
C HIS A 58 2.03 8.31 5.58
N ILE A 59 1.29 7.56 4.77
CA ILE A 59 1.86 6.69 3.73
C ILE A 59 2.67 7.51 2.73
N TYR A 60 2.17 8.66 2.26
CA TYR A 60 2.88 9.49 1.29
C TYR A 60 4.24 9.98 1.81
N ASN A 61 4.30 10.37 3.08
CA ASN A 61 5.52 10.85 3.73
C ASN A 61 6.47 9.72 4.17
N GLY A 62 6.01 8.47 4.15
CA GLY A 62 6.69 7.32 4.70
C GLY A 62 6.43 7.16 6.20
N ALA A 63 5.88 6.02 6.59
CA ALA A 63 5.56 5.70 7.98
C ALA A 63 5.90 4.25 8.31
N LEU A 64 6.09 3.95 9.60
CA LEU A 64 6.19 2.55 10.02
C LEU A 64 4.82 1.87 9.83
N LEU A 65 4.84 0.64 9.32
CA LEU A 65 3.60 -0.13 9.13
C LEU A 65 2.79 -0.26 10.43
N LYS A 66 3.45 -0.44 11.58
CA LYS A 66 2.75 -0.48 12.87
C LYS A 66 1.97 0.79 13.19
N ASP A 67 2.46 1.96 12.76
CA ASP A 67 1.84 3.24 13.08
C ASP A 67 0.62 3.43 12.19
N ILE A 68 0.70 3.03 10.92
CA ILE A 68 -0.44 2.93 9.99
C ILE A 68 -1.50 1.98 10.55
N PHE A 69 -1.12 0.77 10.98
CA PHE A 69 -2.06 -0.23 11.48
C PHE A 69 -2.75 0.16 12.80
N ALA A 70 -2.17 1.10 13.54
CA ALA A 70 -2.74 1.63 14.77
C ALA A 70 -3.70 2.82 14.53
N GLU A 71 -3.85 3.31 13.30
CA GLU A 71 -4.72 4.43 13.01
C GLU A 71 -6.21 4.09 13.22
N GLU A 72 -6.95 5.03 13.80
CA GLU A 72 -8.41 4.92 14.01
C GLU A 72 -9.22 5.17 12.72
N ASP A 73 -8.55 5.40 11.58
CA ASP A 73 -9.20 5.55 10.29
C ASP A 73 -10.08 4.33 9.97
N GLU A 74 -11.34 4.57 9.62
CA GLU A 74 -12.35 3.52 9.40
C GLU A 74 -11.89 2.45 8.39
N GLN A 75 -11.10 2.82 7.39
CA GLN A 75 -10.61 1.89 6.36
C GLN A 75 -9.51 0.98 6.91
N ILE A 76 -8.67 1.48 7.81
CA ILE A 76 -7.68 0.64 8.50
C ILE A 76 -8.37 -0.33 9.45
N GLN A 77 -9.34 0.16 10.22
CA GLN A 77 -10.10 -0.67 11.16
C GLN A 77 -10.91 -1.77 10.45
N LEU A 78 -11.48 -1.46 9.27
CA LEU A 78 -12.32 -2.38 8.50
C LEU A 78 -11.61 -3.70 8.16
N VAL A 79 -10.31 -3.64 7.85
CA VAL A 79 -9.50 -4.81 7.46
C VAL A 79 -8.37 -5.11 8.44
N SER A 80 -8.30 -4.38 9.55
CA SER A 80 -7.24 -4.48 10.56
C SER A 80 -5.83 -4.33 9.94
N GLY A 81 -5.68 -3.40 8.99
CA GLY A 81 -4.45 -3.20 8.23
C GLY A 81 -4.70 -2.49 6.90
N LEU A 82 -4.05 -2.96 5.84
CA LEU A 82 -4.19 -2.43 4.47
C LEU A 82 -4.57 -3.55 3.49
N ASP A 83 -5.71 -3.40 2.82
CA ASP A 83 -6.17 -4.27 1.73
C ASP A 83 -6.87 -3.43 0.63
N HIS A 84 -6.27 -2.29 0.30
CA HIS A 84 -6.88 -1.27 -0.54
C HIS A 84 -6.08 -1.03 -1.81
N PRO A 85 -6.75 -0.74 -2.93
CA PRO A 85 -6.11 -0.12 -4.07
C PRO A 85 -5.66 1.31 -3.74
N PHE A 86 -4.51 1.73 -4.27
CA PHE A 86 -4.02 3.10 -4.22
C PHE A 86 -3.93 3.65 -5.65
N ALA A 87 -4.42 4.87 -5.86
CA ALA A 87 -4.25 5.58 -7.12
C ALA A 87 -2.80 6.06 -7.23
N LEU A 88 -2.12 5.71 -8.31
CA LEU A 88 -0.79 6.22 -8.62
C LEU A 88 -0.93 7.38 -9.63
N PRO A 89 -0.13 8.45 -9.50
CA PRO A 89 -0.12 9.53 -10.47
C PRO A 89 0.44 9.03 -11.81
N ALA A 90 -0.17 9.45 -12.92
CA ALA A 90 0.27 9.08 -14.27
C ALA A 90 1.70 9.58 -14.56
N GLY A 91 2.46 8.78 -15.31
CA GLY A 91 3.82 9.16 -15.75
C GLY A 91 4.90 9.11 -14.66
N HIS A 92 4.63 8.47 -13.52
CA HIS A 92 5.62 8.22 -12.47
C HIS A 92 6.12 6.78 -12.48
N ASP A 93 7.40 6.56 -12.84
CA ASP A 93 8.03 5.23 -12.79
C ASP A 93 8.21 4.70 -11.36
N ASN A 94 8.21 5.58 -10.34
CA ASN A 94 8.43 5.20 -8.95
C ASN A 94 7.11 5.24 -8.17
N ALA A 95 6.58 4.06 -7.84
CA ALA A 95 5.34 3.92 -7.08
C ALA A 95 5.56 4.09 -5.57
N GLY A 96 6.75 3.80 -5.05
CA GLY A 96 7.04 3.90 -3.63
C GLY A 96 8.15 2.95 -3.17
N PHE A 97 8.24 2.70 -1.87
CA PHE A 97 9.24 1.79 -1.32
C PHE A 97 8.81 1.09 -0.04
N LEU A 98 9.55 0.04 0.30
CA LEU A 98 9.54 -0.63 1.59
C LEU A 98 10.99 -0.75 2.11
N TYR A 99 11.20 -0.43 3.37
CA TYR A 99 12.52 -0.46 4.00
C TYR A 99 12.45 -1.12 5.38
N ASP A 100 13.37 -2.04 5.66
CA ASP A 100 13.57 -2.58 7.00
C ASP A 100 14.87 -2.10 7.60
N GLN A 101 14.79 -1.33 8.68
CA GLN A 101 15.95 -0.80 9.37
C GLN A 101 16.81 -1.89 10.02
N GLY A 102 16.21 -3.01 10.45
CA GLY A 102 16.93 -4.08 11.15
C GLY A 102 17.94 -4.79 10.24
N SER A 103 17.54 -5.09 9.02
CA SER A 103 18.39 -5.71 8.00
C SER A 103 19.13 -4.71 7.10
N GLY A 104 18.66 -3.46 7.05
CA GLY A 104 19.14 -2.44 6.10
C GLY A 104 18.68 -2.67 4.66
N ARG A 105 17.77 -3.62 4.41
CA ARG A 105 17.28 -3.94 3.06
C ARG A 105 16.22 -2.93 2.64
N PHE A 106 16.30 -2.52 1.37
CA PHE A 106 15.41 -1.54 0.74
C PHE A 106 14.85 -2.12 -0.55
N LEU A 107 13.54 -2.00 -0.73
CA LEU A 107 12.81 -2.44 -1.91
C LEU A 107 12.10 -1.24 -2.54
N LEU A 108 12.45 -0.94 -3.79
CA LEU A 108 11.83 0.12 -4.58
C LEU A 108 10.75 -0.48 -5.48
N PHE A 109 9.56 0.14 -5.51
CA PHE A 109 8.46 -0.26 -6.38
C PHE A 109 8.43 0.62 -7.62
N LYS A 110 8.42 -0.02 -8.80
CA LYS A 110 8.27 0.67 -10.07
C LYS A 110 7.20 0.00 -10.91
N THR A 111 6.33 0.80 -11.51
CA THR A 111 5.28 0.35 -12.44
C THR A 111 4.89 1.51 -13.35
N GLU A 112 4.33 1.19 -14.50
CA GLU A 112 3.65 2.16 -15.35
C GLU A 112 2.21 2.34 -14.81
N ALA A 113 1.78 3.60 -14.61
CA ALA A 113 0.46 3.99 -14.11
C ALA A 113 -0.38 4.63 -15.22
#